data_AF-A0A6L3XSN3-F1
#
_entry.id   AF-A0A6L3XSN3-F1
#
_cell.length_a   1.000
_cell.length_b   1.000
_cell.length_c   1.000
_cell.angle_alpha   90.00
_cell.angle_beta   90.00
_cell.angle_gamma   90.00
#
_symmetry.space_group_name_H-M   'P 1'
#
loop_
_entity.id
_entity.type
_entity.pdbx_description
1 polymer ?
#
loop_
_entity_poly.entity_id
_entity_poly.type
_entity_poly.pdbx_seq_one_letter_code
_entity_poly.pdbx_strand_id
1 'polypeptide(L)'
;MSNTPIELKGSSFTLSVVHLHDAKPEVIRQALEDKIAQAPAFLKHAPVVVNVSDLEGPVNWKRLQQAVVSTGLRIVGISGCKDAELKAEIERAGLPLLN
;
A
#
# COMPACT_ATOMS: atom_id res chain seq x y z
N MET A 1 13.75 35.88 -12.76
CA MET A 1 12.60 35.16 -12.17
C MET A 1 12.03 34.29 -13.29
N SER A 2 12.20 32.98 -13.24
CA SER A 2 11.69 32.07 -14.27
C SER A 2 10.16 32.03 -14.20
N ASN A 3 9.48 32.57 -15.21
CA ASN A 3 8.02 32.49 -15.40
C ASN A 3 7.60 31.13 -15.97
N THR A 4 8.06 30.03 -15.36
CA THR A 4 7.62 28.68 -15.74
C THR A 4 6.39 28.31 -14.93
N PRO A 5 5.30 27.83 -15.57
CA PRO A 5 4.03 27.52 -14.88
C PRO A 5 4.10 26.28 -13.97
N ILE A 6 5.23 25.56 -13.96
CA ILE A 6 5.43 24.35 -13.16
C ILE A 6 6.80 24.39 -12.48
N GLU A 7 6.87 23.77 -11.31
CA GLU A 7 8.12 23.47 -10.61
C GLU A 7 8.06 22.01 -10.14
N LEU A 8 9.10 21.22 -10.42
CA LEU A 8 9.25 19.87 -9.91
C LEU A 8 10.27 19.89 -8.77
N LYS A 9 9.83 19.57 -7.57
CA LYS A 9 10.65 19.57 -6.35
C LYS A 9 10.50 18.23 -5.63
N GLY A 10 11.62 17.69 -5.17
CA GLY A 10 11.62 16.58 -4.24
C GLY A 10 11.35 17.07 -2.81
N SER A 11 10.47 16.37 -2.10
CA SER A 11 10.15 16.62 -0.69
C SER A 11 10.04 15.29 0.05
N SER A 12 10.46 15.28 1.31
CA SER A 12 10.27 14.11 2.18
C SER A 12 8.86 14.14 2.80
N PHE A 13 8.19 12.99 2.79
CA PHE A 13 6.87 12.80 3.40
C PHE A 13 6.93 11.65 4.40
N THR A 14 6.28 11.82 5.55
CA THR A 14 6.05 10.73 6.50
C THR A 14 4.73 10.05 6.14
N LEU A 15 4.79 8.78 5.78
CA LEU A 15 3.61 7.98 5.40
C LEU A 15 3.43 6.81 6.38
N SER A 16 2.17 6.44 6.61
CA SER A 16 1.85 5.21 7.32
C SER A 16 2.17 4.00 6.44
N VAL A 17 2.88 3.03 7.00
CA VAL A 17 3.25 1.78 6.30
C VAL A 17 2.51 0.61 6.94
N VAL A 18 1.75 -0.13 6.14
CA VAL A 18 1.11 -1.38 6.54
C VAL A 18 2.04 -2.53 6.14
N HIS A 19 2.64 -3.17 7.13
CA HIS A 19 3.43 -4.38 6.91
C HIS A 19 2.51 -5.60 6.88
N LEU A 20 2.47 -6.28 5.74
CA LEU A 20 1.70 -7.51 5.57
C LEU A 20 2.57 -8.72 5.86
N HIS A 21 2.09 -9.59 6.74
CA HIS A 21 2.79 -10.82 7.15
C HIS A 21 2.01 -12.10 6.81
N ASP A 22 0.76 -12.00 6.35
CA ASP A 22 -0.07 -13.13 5.93
C ASP A 22 -0.62 -12.85 4.52
N ALA A 23 -0.71 -13.89 3.70
CA ALA A 23 -1.21 -13.80 2.32
C ALA A 23 -2.74 -14.01 2.21
N LYS A 24 -3.42 -14.46 3.29
CA LYS A 24 -4.86 -14.72 3.29
C LYS A 24 -5.64 -13.41 3.33
N PRO A 25 -6.38 -13.03 2.25
CA PRO A 25 -7.04 -11.73 2.16
C PRO A 25 -8.02 -11.46 3.29
N GLU A 26 -8.78 -12.47 3.72
CA GLU A 26 -9.77 -12.31 4.80
C GLU A 26 -9.13 -11.99 6.16
N VAL A 27 -7.98 -12.61 6.44
CA VAL A 27 -7.24 -12.37 7.69
C VAL A 27 -6.68 -10.95 7.70
N ILE A 28 -6.11 -10.53 6.57
CA ILE A 28 -5.60 -9.17 6.38
C ILE A 28 -6.73 -8.14 6.53
N ARG A 29 -7.87 -8.36 5.88
CA ARG A 29 -9.02 -7.46 5.96
C ARG A 29 -9.48 -7.26 7.40
N GLN A 30 -9.70 -8.37 8.13
CA GLN A 30 -10.15 -8.30 9.52
C GLN A 30 -9.14 -7.57 10.41
N ALA A 31 -7.85 -7.90 10.29
CA ALA A 31 -6.80 -7.25 11.08
C ALA A 31 -6.69 -5.74 10.81
N LEU A 32 -6.93 -5.31 9.56
CA LEU A 32 -6.97 -3.90 9.20
C LEU A 32 -8.20 -3.20 9.76
N GLU A 33 -9.38 -3.81 9.68
CA GLU A 33 -10.62 -3.29 10.29
C GLU A 33 -10.46 -3.10 11.79
N ASP A 34 -9.87 -4.08 12.49
CA ASP A 34 -9.61 -4.00 13.93
C ASP A 34 -8.65 -2.86 14.29
N LYS A 35 -7.56 -2.68 13.51
CA LYS A 35 -6.63 -1.55 13.69
C LYS A 35 -7.30 -0.21 13.43
N ILE A 36 -8.13 -0.12 12.39
CA ILE A 36 -8.88 1.11 12.07
C ILE A 36 -9.85 1.45 13.20
N ALA A 37 -10.55 0.46 13.75
CA ALA A 37 -11.46 0.65 14.86
C ALA A 37 -10.75 1.14 16.14
N GLN A 38 -9.51 0.70 16.37
CA GLN A 38 -8.68 1.16 17.50
C GLN A 38 -8.20 2.61 17.34
N ALA A 39 -7.88 3.03 16.10
CA ALA A 39 -7.31 4.34 15.82
C ALA A 39 -7.98 5.05 14.62
N PRO A 40 -9.29 5.34 14.68
CA PRO A 40 -10.04 5.83 13.53
C PRO A 40 -9.59 7.22 13.07
N ALA A 41 -9.13 8.07 14.00
CA ALA A 41 -8.60 9.40 13.68
C ALA A 41 -7.34 9.35 12.80
N PHE A 42 -6.57 8.26 12.87
CA PHE A 42 -5.32 8.11 12.12
C PHE A 42 -5.50 7.27 10.85
N LEU A 43 -6.39 6.27 10.87
CA LEU A 43 -6.46 5.25 9.84
C LEU A 43 -7.68 5.35 8.93
N LYS A 44 -8.75 6.05 9.33
CA LYS A 44 -9.94 6.19 8.48
C LYS A 44 -9.58 6.95 7.21
N HIS A 45 -9.70 6.29 6.06
CA HIS A 45 -9.32 6.83 4.74
C HIS A 45 -7.84 7.20 4.58
N ALA A 46 -6.97 6.69 5.45
CA ALA A 46 -5.56 7.05 5.45
C ALA A 46 -4.86 6.65 4.14
N PRO A 47 -3.99 7.51 3.59
CA PRO A 47 -3.02 7.11 2.58
C PRO A 47 -1.96 6.21 3.21
N VAL A 48 -1.79 5.02 2.66
CA VAL A 48 -0.86 4.02 3.19
C VAL A 48 0.06 3.48 2.11
N VAL A 49 1.31 3.25 2.49
CA VAL A 49 2.22 2.37 1.75
C VAL A 49 1.98 0.95 2.24
N VAL A 50 1.83 -0.01 1.34
CA VAL A 50 1.72 -1.42 1.70
C VAL A 50 3.08 -2.07 1.51
N ASN A 51 3.65 -2.60 2.60
CA ASN A 51 4.89 -3.32 2.55
C ASN A 51 4.61 -4.83 2.45
N VAL A 52 5.21 -5.46 1.44
CA VAL A 52 5.04 -6.89 1.11
C VAL A 52 6.33 -7.71 1.31
N SER A 53 7.31 -7.19 2.07
CA SER A 53 8.64 -7.82 2.23
C SER A 53 8.63 -9.20 2.84
N ASP A 54 7.59 -9.50 3.60
CA ASP A 54 7.45 -10.70 4.42
C ASP A 54 6.39 -11.66 3.84
N LEU A 55 5.82 -11.34 2.68
CA LEU A 55 4.93 -12.26 1.98
C LEU A 55 5.75 -13.33 1.26
N GLU A 56 5.37 -14.59 1.48
CA GLU A 56 6.02 -15.75 0.87
C GLU A 56 5.06 -16.50 -0.06
N GLY A 57 5.61 -17.05 -1.13
CA GLY A 57 4.88 -17.88 -2.10
C GLY A 57 4.02 -17.07 -3.09
N PRO A 58 3.14 -17.75 -3.84
CA PRO A 58 2.32 -17.09 -4.83
C PRO A 58 1.27 -16.20 -4.15
N VAL A 59 1.43 -14.89 -4.30
CA VAL A 59 0.51 -13.89 -3.78
C VAL A 59 -0.52 -13.55 -4.84
N ASN A 60 -1.81 -13.73 -4.54
CA ASN A 60 -2.87 -13.18 -5.39
C ASN A 60 -3.00 -11.69 -5.13
N TRP A 61 -2.24 -10.87 -5.85
CA TRP A 61 -2.16 -9.43 -5.63
C TRP A 61 -3.54 -8.77 -5.69
N LYS A 62 -4.35 -9.14 -6.68
CA LYS A 62 -5.68 -8.55 -6.88
C LYS A 62 -6.59 -8.74 -5.65
N ARG A 63 -6.58 -9.93 -5.05
CA ARG A 63 -7.37 -10.19 -3.84
C ARG A 63 -6.82 -9.45 -2.62
N LEU A 64 -5.49 -9.39 -2.49
CA LEU A 64 -4.85 -8.69 -1.39
C LEU A 64 -5.10 -7.18 -1.46
N GLN A 65 -4.96 -6.60 -2.64
CA GLN A 65 -5.30 -5.21 -2.93
C GLN A 65 -6.76 -4.94 -2.55
N GLN A 66 -7.70 -5.79 -2.98
CA GLN A 66 -9.12 -5.66 -2.63
C GLN A 66 -9.36 -5.69 -1.13
N ALA A 67 -8.71 -6.62 -0.40
CA ALA A 67 -8.83 -6.71 1.05
C ALA A 67 -8.36 -5.44 1.77
N VAL A 68 -7.30 -4.78 1.27
CA VAL A 68 -6.84 -3.50 1.82
C VAL A 68 -7.82 -2.39 1.49
N VAL A 69 -8.19 -2.20 0.21
CA VAL A 69 -9.04 -1.06 -0.18
C VAL A 69 -10.47 -1.16 0.34
N SER A 70 -10.99 -2.38 0.59
CA SER A 70 -12.33 -2.58 1.16
C SER A 70 -12.46 -2.04 2.58
N THR A 71 -11.35 -1.91 3.31
CA THR A 71 -11.32 -1.27 4.64
C THR A 71 -11.41 0.26 4.59
N GLY A 72 -11.38 0.84 3.40
CA GLY A 72 -11.39 2.29 3.18
C GLY A 72 -9.99 2.93 3.15
N LEU A 73 -8.93 2.18 3.41
CA LEU A 73 -7.54 2.62 3.23
C LEU A 73 -7.22 2.92 1.76
N ARG A 74 -6.33 3.89 1.53
CA ARG A 74 -5.93 4.32 0.18
C ARG A 74 -4.47 3.96 -0.06
N ILE A 75 -4.23 2.98 -0.94
CA ILE A 75 -2.87 2.56 -1.29
C ILE A 75 -2.24 3.66 -2.15
N VAL A 76 -1.13 4.23 -1.67
CA VAL A 76 -0.35 5.24 -2.42
C VAL A 76 0.94 4.68 -3.03
N GLY A 77 1.34 3.48 -2.62
CA GLY A 77 2.47 2.76 -3.19
C GLY A 77 2.75 1.46 -2.45
N ILE A 78 3.58 0.63 -3.05
CA ILE A 78 3.99 -0.68 -2.52
C ILE A 78 5.49 -0.67 -2.24
N SER A 79 5.93 -1.18 -1.11
CA SER A 79 7.35 -1.31 -0.77
C SER A 79 7.72 -2.76 -0.44
N GLY A 80 9.02 -3.07 -0.49
CA GLY A 80 9.53 -4.38 -0.09
C GLY A 80 9.23 -5.53 -1.06
N CYS A 81 8.73 -5.25 -2.27
CA CYS A 81 8.47 -6.29 -3.28
C CYS A 81 9.78 -6.88 -3.81
N LYS A 82 10.03 -8.16 -3.49
CA LYS A 82 11.22 -8.91 -3.93
C LYS A 82 10.94 -9.83 -5.12
N ASP A 83 9.69 -10.26 -5.27
CA ASP A 83 9.25 -11.19 -6.31
C ASP A 83 8.93 -10.46 -7.63
N ALA A 84 9.43 -10.98 -8.74
CA ALA A 84 9.31 -10.33 -10.06
C ALA A 84 7.90 -10.46 -10.67
N GLU A 85 7.19 -11.56 -10.39
CA GLU A 85 5.82 -11.76 -10.88
C GLU A 85 4.86 -10.83 -10.16
N LEU A 86 4.94 -10.78 -8.83
CA LEU A 86 4.19 -9.85 -7.99
C LEU A 86 4.48 -8.41 -8.38
N LYS A 87 5.75 -8.06 -8.64
CA LYS A 87 6.15 -6.73 -9.13
C LYS A 87 5.38 -6.35 -10.40
N ALA A 88 5.36 -7.25 -11.38
CA ALA A 88 4.65 -7.03 -12.64
C ALA A 88 3.12 -6.92 -12.45
N GLU A 89 2.54 -7.67 -11.51
CA GLU A 89 1.12 -7.54 -11.17
C GLU A 89 0.79 -6.18 -10.54
N ILE A 90 1.63 -5.69 -9.63
CA ILE A 90 1.49 -4.39 -8.97
C ILE A 90 1.58 -3.25 -10.00
N GLU A 91 2.58 -3.29 -10.88
CA GLU A 91 2.76 -2.28 -11.93
C GLU A 91 1.58 -2.28 -12.91
N ARG A 92 1.07 -3.47 -13.29
CA ARG A 92 -0.12 -3.60 -14.16
C ARG A 92 -1.38 -3.03 -13.50
N ALA A 93 -1.46 -3.06 -12.17
CA ALA A 93 -2.53 -2.43 -11.40
C ALA A 93 -2.38 -0.90 -11.31
N GLY A 94 -1.30 -0.32 -11.85
CA GLY A 94 -1.04 1.12 -11.86
C GLY A 94 -0.54 1.67 -10.52
N LEU A 95 -0.04 0.80 -9.63
CA LEU A 95 0.47 1.21 -8.32
C LEU A 95 1.99 1.38 -8.38
N PRO A 96 2.54 2.48 -7.83
CA PRO A 96 3.98 2.69 -7.83
C PRO A 96 4.67 1.80 -6.81
N LEU A 97 5.89 1.38 -7.15
CA LEU A 97 6.81 0.73 -6.22
C LEU A 97 7.71 1.80 -5.59
N LEU A 98 7.79 1.78 -4.26
CA LEU A 98 8.56 2.70 -3.45
C LEU A 98 9.78 1.96 -2.88
N ASN A 99 10.93 2.64 -2.92
CA ASN A 99 12.21 2.13 -2.43
C ASN A 99 12.38 2.30 -0.92
#